data_AF-A0A7T5RBQ8-F1
#
_entry.id   AF-A0A7T5RBQ8-F1
#
_cell.length_a   1.000
_cell.length_b   1.000
_cell.length_c   1.000
_cell.angle_alpha   90.00
_cell.angle_beta   90.00
_cell.angle_gamma   90.00
#
_symmetry.space_group_name_H-M   'P 1'
#
loop_
_entity.id
_entity.type
_entity.pdbx_description
1 polymer ?
#
loop_
_entity_poly.entity_id
_entity_poly.type
_entity_poly.pdbx_seq_one_letter_code
_entity_poly.pdbx_strand_id
1 'polypeptide(L)'
;MESTNQEGPEDNSNKINLYKNPDYISLYRYENPSVPYDTTREGNVSRKDWIGAWYCDSLAGLKAYAIQRMEGEKGGRFVVVRIKRSDLEKYDVAKLPEAAEMDFESGNYIIPDAIGQESRVEIDGLFKETWEGKKNIPMADWQELENYIYQNLSDESLISRLQKP
;
A
#
# COMPACT_ATOMS: atom_id res chain seq x y z
N MET A 1 -8.67 -24.98 11.97
CA MET A 1 -7.55 -25.29 11.07
C MET A 1 -7.21 -23.99 10.38
N GLU A 2 -6.22 -23.27 10.90
CA GLU A 2 -5.71 -22.06 10.24
C GLU A 2 -4.78 -22.52 9.12
N SER A 3 -5.20 -22.32 7.88
CA SER A 3 -4.34 -22.46 6.72
C SER A 3 -3.41 -21.26 6.69
N THR A 4 -2.22 -21.40 7.27
CA THR A 4 -1.07 -20.57 6.91
C THR A 4 -0.75 -20.89 5.45
N ASN A 5 -1.18 -20.01 4.54
CA ASN A 5 -0.64 -19.98 3.18
C ASN A 5 0.83 -19.58 3.29
N GLN A 6 1.71 -20.56 3.49
CA GLN A 6 3.13 -20.38 3.24
C GLN A 6 3.31 -20.25 1.73
N GLU A 7 3.65 -19.04 1.28
CA GLU A 7 4.03 -18.79 -0.12
C GLU A 7 5.19 -19.71 -0.51
N GLY A 8 5.03 -20.45 -1.60
CA GLY A 8 6.01 -21.45 -2.04
C GLY A 8 7.22 -20.83 -2.75
N PRO A 9 8.33 -21.58 -2.92
CA PRO A 9 9.53 -21.10 -3.61
C PRO A 9 9.30 -20.66 -5.08
N GLU A 10 8.33 -21.25 -5.76
CA GLU A 10 7.94 -20.91 -7.14
C GLU A 10 7.23 -19.55 -7.21
N ASP A 11 6.42 -19.22 -6.20
CA ASP A 11 5.69 -17.94 -6.11
C ASP A 11 6.67 -16.77 -5.90
N ASN A 12 7.66 -16.95 -5.01
CA ASN A 12 8.73 -15.96 -4.80
C ASN A 12 9.57 -15.72 -6.06
N SER A 13 9.84 -16.77 -6.85
CA SER A 13 10.62 -16.66 -8.09
C SER A 13 9.89 -15.78 -9.13
N ASN A 14 8.58 -15.93 -9.25
CA ASN A 14 7.76 -15.09 -10.13
C ASN A 14 7.72 -13.64 -9.65
N LYS A 15 7.48 -13.41 -8.36
CA LYS A 15 7.50 -12.07 -7.76
C LYS A 15 8.84 -11.39 -7.99
N ILE A 16 9.96 -12.05 -7.72
CA ILE A 16 11.31 -11.50 -7.96
C ILE A 16 11.48 -11.04 -9.41
N ASN A 17 11.02 -11.82 -10.39
CA ASN A 17 11.10 -11.45 -11.80
C ASN A 17 10.26 -10.20 -12.12
N LEU A 18 9.06 -10.08 -11.53
CA LEU A 18 8.20 -8.91 -11.69
C LEU A 18 8.82 -7.64 -11.09
N TYR A 19 9.43 -7.75 -9.91
CA TYR A 19 10.11 -6.61 -9.25
C TYR A 19 11.40 -6.19 -9.96
N LYS A 20 12.05 -7.08 -10.72
CA LYS A 20 13.20 -6.73 -11.57
C LYS A 20 12.80 -6.16 -12.94
N ASN A 21 11.56 -6.35 -13.38
CA ASN A 21 11.15 -6.02 -14.74
C ASN A 21 10.87 -4.50 -14.89
N PRO A 22 11.60 -3.76 -15.75
CA PRO A 22 11.39 -2.32 -15.92
C PRO A 22 10.03 -1.93 -16.52
N ASP A 23 9.34 -2.86 -17.19
CA ASP A 23 8.01 -2.63 -17.76
C ASP A 23 6.91 -2.56 -16.69
N TYR A 24 7.25 -2.88 -15.44
CA TYR A 24 6.37 -2.81 -14.30
C TYR A 24 6.71 -1.61 -13.41
N ILE A 25 5.72 -1.14 -12.67
CA ILE A 25 5.82 -0.09 -11.67
C ILE A 25 5.28 -0.58 -10.34
N SER A 26 5.91 -0.13 -9.26
CA SER A 26 5.50 -0.43 -7.89
C SER A 26 4.45 0.58 -7.44
N LEU A 27 3.36 0.06 -6.90
CA LEU A 27 2.29 0.83 -6.28
C LEU A 27 2.21 0.47 -4.81
N TYR A 28 2.03 1.47 -3.97
CA TYR A 28 2.18 1.38 -2.53
C TYR A 28 0.90 1.75 -1.81
N ARG A 29 0.59 1.00 -0.75
CA ARG A 29 -0.51 1.25 0.15
C ARG A 29 -0.06 1.03 1.59
N TYR A 30 -0.66 1.77 2.52
CA TYR A 30 -0.67 1.42 3.93
C TYR A 30 -2.08 1.01 4.34
N GLU A 31 -2.23 -0.21 4.86
CA GLU A 31 -3.47 -0.70 5.44
C GLU A 31 -3.43 -0.52 6.95
N ASN A 32 -4.41 0.21 7.47
CA ASN A 32 -4.64 0.32 8.90
C ASN A 32 -5.75 -0.68 9.28
N PRO A 33 -5.49 -1.66 10.17
CA PRO A 33 -6.45 -2.70 10.55
C PRO A 33 -7.62 -2.18 11.39
N SER A 34 -7.50 -0.97 11.95
CA SER A 34 -8.35 -0.49 13.04
C SER A 34 -9.25 0.68 12.68
N VAL A 35 -9.16 1.24 11.47
CA VAL A 35 -10.11 2.27 11.01
C VAL A 35 -11.26 1.57 10.28
N PRO A 36 -12.37 1.23 10.97
CA PRO A 36 -13.51 0.63 10.32
C PRO A 36 -14.08 1.59 9.30
N TYR A 37 -14.74 0.99 8.31
CA TYR A 37 -15.54 1.74 7.37
C TYR A 37 -16.54 2.67 8.06
N ASP A 38 -16.61 3.91 7.60
CA ASP A 38 -17.68 4.84 7.96
C ASP A 38 -18.71 4.95 6.82
N THR A 39 -19.85 4.26 6.98
CA THR A 39 -20.97 4.28 6.03
C THR A 39 -21.56 5.67 5.81
N THR A 40 -21.36 6.62 6.72
CA THR A 40 -21.90 7.98 6.57
C THR A 40 -21.16 8.79 5.50
N ARG A 41 -19.98 8.31 5.08
CA ARG A 41 -19.11 8.92 4.08
C ARG A 41 -19.18 8.22 2.71
N GLU A 42 -20.03 7.20 2.58
CA GLU A 42 -20.24 6.45 1.33
C GLU A 42 -20.71 7.38 0.21
N GLY A 43 -20.09 7.27 -0.97
CA GLY A 43 -20.42 8.08 -2.16
C GLY A 43 -19.82 9.49 -2.17
N ASN A 44 -19.51 10.07 -1.00
CA ASN A 44 -18.90 11.42 -0.93
C ASN A 44 -17.38 11.38 -1.10
N VAL A 45 -16.71 10.43 -0.43
CA VAL A 45 -15.24 10.32 -0.42
C VAL A 45 -14.73 8.88 -0.61
N SER A 46 -15.61 7.87 -0.48
CA SER A 46 -15.25 6.46 -0.63
C SER A 46 -16.46 5.59 -0.95
N ARG A 47 -16.24 4.44 -1.60
CA ARG A 47 -17.23 3.36 -1.74
C ARG A 47 -16.82 2.17 -0.89
N LYS A 48 -17.80 1.43 -0.35
CA LYS A 48 -17.52 0.29 0.53
C LYS A 48 -16.59 -0.76 -0.10
N ASP A 49 -16.83 -1.07 -1.36
CA ASP A 49 -16.07 -2.08 -2.10
C ASP A 49 -14.63 -1.63 -2.44
N TRP A 50 -14.32 -0.35 -2.24
CA TRP A 50 -13.02 0.24 -2.54
C TRP A 50 -12.22 0.61 -1.30
N ILE A 51 -12.76 0.36 -0.10
CA ILE A 51 -12.04 0.65 1.14
C ILE A 51 -10.75 -0.15 1.16
N GLY A 52 -9.65 0.56 1.41
CA GLY A 52 -8.35 -0.08 1.45
C GLY A 52 -7.86 -0.53 0.08
N ALA A 53 -8.52 -0.25 -1.06
CA ALA A 53 -8.04 -0.62 -2.39
C ALA A 53 -7.12 0.43 -3.05
N TRP A 54 -6.79 1.51 -2.32
CA TRP A 54 -6.13 2.70 -2.84
C TRP A 54 -4.60 2.58 -2.74
N TYR A 55 -3.94 2.84 -3.86
CA TYR A 55 -2.48 2.85 -3.96
C TYR A 55 -1.97 4.18 -4.50
N CYS A 56 -0.74 4.52 -4.14
CA CYS A 56 0.03 5.62 -4.72
C CYS A 56 1.27 5.07 -5.45
N ASP A 57 1.80 5.81 -6.41
CA ASP A 57 2.98 5.41 -7.21
C ASP A 57 4.31 5.96 -6.67
N SER A 58 4.29 6.60 -5.50
CA SER A 58 5.48 7.20 -4.91
C SER A 58 5.59 6.95 -3.42
N LEU A 59 6.82 6.68 -2.97
CA LEU A 59 7.13 6.57 -1.54
C LEU A 59 6.87 7.87 -0.78
N ALA A 60 7.01 9.02 -1.45
CA ALA A 60 6.69 10.33 -0.88
C ALA A 60 5.18 10.48 -0.60
N GLY A 61 4.33 10.06 -1.54
CA GLY A 61 2.88 10.01 -1.35
C GLY A 61 2.50 9.05 -0.23
N LEU A 62 3.11 7.85 -0.20
CA LEU A 62 2.91 6.87 0.86
C LEU A 62 3.27 7.43 2.23
N LYS A 63 4.41 8.13 2.35
CA LYS A 63 4.84 8.78 3.60
C LYS A 63 3.79 9.77 4.09
N ALA A 64 3.34 10.67 3.21
CA ALA A 64 2.34 11.68 3.56
C ALA A 64 1.05 11.05 4.07
N TYR A 65 0.59 9.98 3.42
CA TYR A 65 -0.57 9.21 3.85
C TYR A 65 -0.35 8.51 5.19
N ALA A 66 0.80 7.87 5.36
CA ALA A 66 1.08 7.05 6.53
C ALA A 66 1.28 7.89 7.81
N ILE A 67 1.81 9.12 7.73
CA ILE A 67 1.93 10.07 8.86
C ILE A 67 0.60 10.28 9.59
N GLN A 68 -0.51 10.28 8.86
CA GLN A 68 -1.85 10.46 9.42
C GLN A 68 -2.47 9.15 9.91
N ARG A 69 -2.08 8.01 9.31
CA ARG A 69 -2.77 6.73 9.50
C ARG A 69 -2.11 5.79 10.51
N MET A 70 -0.82 5.96 10.80
CA MET A 70 -0.10 5.17 11.82
C MET A 70 -0.23 5.74 13.24
N GLU A 71 -0.83 6.93 13.39
CA GLU A 71 -1.23 7.44 14.70
C GLU A 71 -2.09 6.41 15.42
N GLY A 72 -1.79 6.13 16.69
CA GLY A 72 -2.73 5.42 17.56
C GLY A 72 -2.84 3.91 17.37
N GLU A 73 -2.34 3.35 16.27
CA GLU A 73 -2.73 2.01 15.86
C GLU A 73 -1.52 1.09 15.63
N LYS A 74 -1.45 0.05 16.47
CA LYS A 74 -0.48 -1.03 16.30
C LYS A 74 -0.96 -1.99 15.22
N GLY A 75 -0.03 -2.48 14.41
CA GLY A 75 -0.28 -3.64 13.53
C GLY A 75 -0.81 -3.33 12.14
N GLY A 76 -0.65 -2.09 11.64
CA GLY A 76 -0.81 -1.85 10.21
C GLY A 76 0.32 -2.45 9.36
N ARG A 77 0.07 -2.56 8.06
CA ARG A 77 0.99 -3.14 7.09
C ARG A 77 1.10 -2.28 5.84
N PHE A 78 2.29 -2.23 5.30
CA PHE A 78 2.51 -1.76 3.95
C PHE A 78 2.23 -2.88 2.96
N VAL A 79 1.54 -2.55 1.88
CA VAL A 79 1.27 -3.46 0.77
C VAL A 79 1.87 -2.84 -0.48
N VAL A 80 2.70 -3.62 -1.17
CA VAL A 80 3.29 -3.25 -2.45
C VAL A 80 2.76 -4.21 -3.50
N VAL A 81 2.33 -3.68 -4.64
CA VAL A 81 1.98 -4.47 -5.81
C VAL A 81 2.74 -3.97 -7.02
N ARG A 82 3.00 -4.86 -7.98
CA ARG A 82 3.56 -4.51 -9.29
C ARG A 82 2.47 -4.61 -10.35
N ILE A 83 2.34 -3.58 -11.15
CA ILE A 83 1.48 -3.60 -12.35
C ILE A 83 2.28 -3.18 -13.57
N LYS A 84 1.86 -3.65 -14.76
CA LYS A 84 2.47 -3.20 -16.01
C LYS A 84 2.22 -1.71 -16.19
N ARG A 85 3.26 -0.97 -16.59
CA ARG A 85 3.15 0.47 -16.90
C ARG A 85 2.09 0.75 -17.96
N SER A 86 1.94 -0.13 -18.95
CA SER A 86 0.91 -0.01 -19.99
C SER A 86 -0.53 -0.11 -19.47
N ASP A 87 -0.71 -0.68 -18.28
CA ASP A 87 -2.02 -0.86 -17.66
C ASP A 87 -2.30 0.19 -16.56
N LEU A 88 -1.31 1.00 -16.18
CA LEU A 88 -1.41 2.00 -15.11
C LEU A 88 -2.60 2.96 -15.32
N GLU A 89 -2.77 3.47 -16.54
CA GLU A 89 -3.88 4.38 -16.85
C GLU A 89 -5.27 3.75 -16.74
N LYS A 90 -5.39 2.42 -16.80
CA LYS A 90 -6.67 1.73 -16.65
C LYS A 90 -7.17 1.73 -15.21
N TYR A 91 -6.24 1.91 -14.27
CA TYR A 91 -6.49 1.87 -12.83
C TYR A 91 -6.37 3.23 -12.16
N ASP A 92 -6.06 4.27 -12.93
CA ASP A 92 -6.08 5.65 -12.47
C ASP A 92 -7.51 6.02 -12.05
N VAL A 93 -7.68 6.37 -10.79
CA VAL A 93 -8.97 6.72 -10.20
C VAL A 93 -9.65 7.82 -11.02
N ALA A 94 -8.91 8.82 -11.50
CA ALA A 94 -9.48 9.93 -12.25
C ALA A 94 -10.10 9.53 -13.59
N LYS A 95 -9.77 8.34 -14.10
CA LYS A 95 -10.30 7.79 -15.35
C LYS A 95 -11.43 6.78 -15.12
N LEU A 96 -11.69 6.39 -13.88
CA LEU A 96 -12.78 5.47 -13.55
C LEU A 96 -14.12 6.24 -13.51
N PRO A 97 -15.13 5.86 -14.31
CA PRO A 97 -16.43 6.53 -14.32
C PRO A 97 -17.06 6.64 -12.93
N GLU A 98 -16.88 5.64 -12.10
CA GLU A 98 -17.46 5.56 -10.75
C GLU A 98 -16.74 6.46 -9.73
N ALA A 99 -15.57 7.01 -10.07
CA ALA A 99 -14.87 8.00 -9.27
C ALA A 99 -15.27 9.44 -9.63
N ALA A 100 -16.05 9.66 -10.69
CA ALA A 100 -16.46 10.99 -11.13
C ALA A 100 -17.29 11.77 -10.09
N GLU A 101 -17.96 11.06 -9.19
CA GLU A 101 -18.78 11.63 -8.12
C GLU A 101 -18.03 11.70 -6.77
N MET A 102 -16.77 11.25 -6.72
CA MET A 102 -16.00 11.15 -5.50
C MET A 102 -14.99 12.29 -5.36
N ASP A 103 -14.83 12.79 -4.14
CA ASP A 103 -13.71 13.67 -3.79
C ASP A 103 -12.47 12.82 -3.48
N PHE A 104 -11.54 12.73 -4.43
CA PHE A 104 -10.26 12.03 -4.26
C PHE A 104 -9.09 12.96 -4.58
N GLU A 105 -8.00 12.82 -3.83
CA GLU A 105 -6.75 13.50 -4.14
C GLU A 105 -6.14 12.88 -5.41
N SER A 106 -5.68 13.71 -6.35
CA SER A 106 -5.11 13.27 -7.62
C SER A 106 -3.89 12.35 -7.42
N GLY A 107 -3.73 11.34 -8.29
CA GLY A 107 -2.56 10.45 -8.26
C GLY A 107 -2.74 9.18 -7.43
N ASN A 108 -3.98 8.70 -7.28
CA ASN A 108 -4.29 7.42 -6.66
C ASN A 108 -4.75 6.40 -7.71
N TYR A 109 -4.49 5.13 -7.42
CA TYR A 109 -4.84 3.98 -8.26
C TYR A 109 -5.68 2.98 -7.46
N ILE A 110 -6.68 2.37 -8.11
CA ILE A 110 -7.45 1.26 -7.54
C ILE A 110 -7.08 -0.01 -8.28
N ILE A 111 -6.35 -0.90 -7.61
CA ILE A 111 -5.91 -2.17 -8.18
C ILE A 111 -6.85 -3.28 -7.67
N PRO A 112 -7.60 -3.96 -8.55
CA PRO A 112 -8.41 -5.11 -8.15
C PRO A 112 -7.52 -6.21 -7.56
N ASP A 113 -7.99 -6.88 -6.50
CA ASP A 113 -7.23 -7.96 -5.85
C ASP A 113 -6.80 -9.05 -6.85
N ALA A 114 -7.68 -9.44 -7.78
CA ALA A 114 -7.36 -10.42 -8.82
C ALA A 114 -6.18 -10.03 -9.72
N ILE A 115 -5.88 -8.73 -9.83
CA ILE A 115 -4.74 -8.20 -10.60
C ILE A 115 -3.50 -8.06 -9.72
N GLY A 116 -3.67 -7.57 -8.48
CA GLY A 116 -2.55 -7.27 -7.58
C GLY A 116 -2.01 -8.48 -6.82
N GLN A 117 -2.79 -9.55 -6.66
CA GLN A 117 -2.46 -10.66 -5.76
C GLN A 117 -1.15 -11.36 -6.13
N GLU A 118 -0.89 -11.60 -7.41
CA GLU A 118 0.30 -12.31 -7.88
C GLU A 118 1.60 -11.55 -7.63
N SER A 119 1.53 -10.22 -7.52
CA SER A 119 2.69 -9.36 -7.27
C SER A 119 2.72 -8.78 -5.86
N ARG A 120 1.77 -9.15 -5.01
CA ARG A 120 1.59 -8.59 -3.68
C ARG A 120 2.74 -8.98 -2.76
N VAL A 121 3.32 -7.97 -2.12
CA VAL A 121 4.24 -8.13 -0.99
C VAL A 121 3.72 -7.32 0.18
N GLU A 122 3.68 -7.94 1.36
CA GLU A 122 3.26 -7.30 2.59
C GLU A 122 4.46 -7.13 3.52
N ILE A 123 4.55 -5.95 4.14
CA ILE A 123 5.61 -5.60 5.09
C ILE A 123 4.94 -4.97 6.31
N ASP A 124 5.29 -5.44 7.50
CA ASP A 124 4.77 -4.86 8.74
C ASP A 124 5.05 -3.36 8.80
N GLY A 125 4.10 -2.60 9.35
CA GLY A 125 4.26 -1.17 9.57
C GLY A 125 5.24 -0.87 10.69
N LEU A 126 5.93 0.27 10.58
CA LEU A 126 6.64 0.84 11.73
C LEU A 126 5.61 1.39 12.73
N PHE A 127 5.83 1.18 14.03
CA PHE A 127 5.02 1.78 15.08
C PHE A 127 5.91 2.16 16.27
N LYS A 128 5.58 3.29 16.91
CA LYS A 128 6.14 3.68 18.20
C LYS A 128 5.01 3.99 19.19
N GLU A 129 5.19 3.60 20.44
CA GLU A 129 4.25 3.93 21.53
C GLU A 129 4.04 5.45 21.67
N THR A 130 5.06 6.26 21.33
CA THR A 130 4.98 7.73 21.37
C THR A 130 4.01 8.33 20.33
N TRP A 131 3.57 7.55 19.34
CA TRP A 131 2.59 7.96 18.34
C TRP A 131 1.16 7.75 18.80
N GLU A 132 0.95 7.03 19.89
CA GLU A 132 -0.38 6.72 20.39
C GLU A 132 -1.13 8.00 20.85
N GLY A 133 -2.35 8.19 20.33
CA GLY A 133 -3.22 9.34 20.66
C GLY A 133 -2.73 10.71 20.13
N LYS A 134 -1.86 10.75 19.12
CA LYS A 134 -1.30 11.98 18.54
C LYS A 134 -1.82 12.27 17.14
N LYS A 135 -2.59 13.35 16.95
CA LYS A 135 -3.25 13.73 15.66
C LYS A 135 -2.42 13.53 14.37
N ASN A 136 -1.10 13.63 14.47
CA ASN A 136 -0.17 13.17 13.44
C ASN A 136 1.05 12.57 14.14
N ILE A 137 1.80 11.70 13.44
CA ILE A 137 3.15 11.33 13.89
C ILE A 137 3.95 12.61 14.22
N PRO A 138 4.67 12.67 15.35
CA PRO A 138 5.50 13.81 15.69
C PRO A 138 6.49 14.15 14.57
N MET A 139 6.64 15.43 14.24
CA MET A 139 7.50 15.87 13.13
C MET A 139 8.96 15.37 13.26
N ALA A 140 9.45 15.21 14.49
CA ALA A 140 10.78 14.66 14.77
C ALA A 140 10.95 13.20 14.29
N ASP A 141 9.87 12.44 14.17
CA ASP A 141 9.87 11.03 13.75
C ASP A 141 9.61 10.86 12.23
N TRP A 142 9.30 11.94 11.50
CA TRP A 142 8.94 11.84 10.07
C TRP A 142 10.10 11.28 9.22
N GLN A 143 11.33 11.69 9.53
CA GLN A 143 12.51 11.19 8.82
C GLN A 143 12.74 9.69 9.08
N GLU A 144 12.44 9.21 10.29
CA GLU A 144 12.58 7.80 10.61
C GLU A 144 11.57 6.95 9.85
N LEU A 145 10.31 7.40 9.78
CA LEU A 145 9.30 6.75 8.96
C LEU A 145 9.72 6.72 7.49
N GLU A 146 10.19 7.85 6.96
CA GLU A 146 10.67 7.93 5.58
C GLU A 146 11.78 6.91 5.32
N ASN A 147 12.80 6.90 6.18
CA ASN A 147 13.91 5.96 6.07
C ASN A 147 13.42 4.51 6.14
N TYR A 148 12.47 4.21 7.03
CA TYR A 148 11.86 2.89 7.12
C TYR A 148 11.17 2.50 5.81
N ILE A 149 10.35 3.38 5.24
CA ILE A 149 9.67 3.14 3.96
C ILE A 149 10.70 2.87 2.86
N TYR A 150 11.72 3.71 2.70
CA TYR A 150 12.75 3.52 1.67
C TYR A 150 13.54 2.23 1.86
N GLN A 151 13.95 1.92 3.09
CA GLN A 151 14.75 0.73 3.40
C GLN A 151 13.98 -0.57 3.20
N ASN A 152 12.65 -0.55 3.26
CA ASN A 152 11.84 -1.77 3.25
C ASN A 152 11.00 -1.95 2.00
N LEU A 153 10.61 -0.88 1.31
CA LEU A 153 9.68 -0.92 0.19
C LEU A 153 10.32 -0.58 -1.16
N SER A 154 11.63 -0.30 -1.24
CA SER A 154 12.31 -0.20 -2.53
C SER A 154 12.31 -1.56 -3.26
N ASP A 155 12.36 -1.54 -4.59
CA ASP A 155 12.38 -2.77 -5.38
C ASP A 155 13.57 -3.66 -4.98
N GLU A 156 14.74 -3.09 -4.69
CA GLU A 156 15.93 -3.81 -4.22
C GLU A 156 15.69 -4.50 -2.86
N SER A 157 15.08 -3.79 -1.92
CA SER A 157 14.78 -4.31 -0.59
C SER A 157 13.74 -5.42 -0.63
N LEU A 158 12.72 -5.28 -1.47
CA LEU A 158 11.68 -6.29 -1.67
C LEU A 158 12.27 -7.56 -2.32
N ILE A 159 13.10 -7.40 -3.35
CA ILE A 159 13.81 -8.53 -3.98
C ILE A 159 14.69 -9.25 -2.96
N SER A 160 15.47 -8.52 -2.15
CA SER A 160 16.34 -9.11 -1.13
C SER A 160 15.55 -9.91 -0.09
N ARG A 161 14.35 -9.46 0.27
CA ARG A 161 13.45 -10.17 1.19
C ARG A 161 12.89 -11.44 0.56
N LEU A 162 12.40 -11.37 -0.68
CA LEU A 162 11.85 -12.52 -1.41
C LEU A 162 12.88 -13.62 -1.70
N GLN A 163 14.18 -13.28 -1.71
CA GLN A 163 15.27 -14.23 -1.89
C GLN A 163 15.66 -14.97 -0.61
N LYS A 164 15.20 -14.53 0.57
CA LYS A 164 15.47 -15.24 1.82
C LYS A 164 14.58 -16.48 1.90
N PRO A 165 15.13 -17.64 2.27
CA PRO A 165 14.38 -18.89 2.40
C PRO A 165 13.39 -18.86 3.57
#